data_AF-A0A1Y6M0H5-F1
#
_entry.id   AF-A0A1Y6M0H5-F1
#
_cell.length_a   1.000
_cell.length_b   1.000
_cell.length_c   1.000
_cell.angle_alpha   90.00
_cell.angle_beta   90.00
_cell.angle_gamma   90.00
#
_symmetry.space_group_name_H-M   'P 1'
#
loop_
_entity.id
_entity.type
_entity.pdbx_description
1 polymer ?
#
loop_
_entity_poly.entity_id
_entity_poly.type
_entity_poly.pdbx_seq_one_letter_code
_entity_poly.pdbx_strand_id
1 'polypeptide(L)'
;MTLASGITTVTSETMSLEYRLARKQQQQAEEQGMLSRYFDLQKPETPEYTTEPDQINDSLDSTVLQQAQSETAHYQDECGGCSRLTYRQCSRCGLDRFCSHACEERMSPIHKFTCSNGALTTADYLMSDCIGDKIPKDPDVLADFGFQRLLTFPDQSKLLGLYKGLMYLDVQAEELHKWRISGRLADRIIETFERLPPRSRGGYFPWFVENRPLIFPPVPQIHAVTDNDISEHYYKPAKFLLEPRDRLKPVKSLEPSTKRDCFIFAALIIQSQHPSPELHGPYYDFGFCACRNEAEESTLGVLYQQLIVGDIHQPQRWYWGDMPTSDAYAARFSDFCQAFENQDLIQFMDNNGMKQQRSSIRHLETYLNAPKETRHSPVWKLLTFLKSGDAECPPTEIFVSFGFVRCADLRVRSRLKQLYASILALADAVALQEAQATGRLLQFAEQYVEISPDLAEILKWNHWLRRSLANLYVSSDRKDL
;
A
#
# COMPACT_ATOMS: atom_id res chain seq x y z
N MET A 1 29.62 -39.64 29.31
CA MET A 1 29.16 -38.44 30.04
C MET A 1 29.93 -37.25 29.49
N THR A 2 29.38 -36.20 28.89
CA THR A 2 28.01 -35.83 28.50
C THR A 2 28.17 -34.71 27.44
N LEU A 3 27.22 -34.63 26.52
CA LEU A 3 27.20 -33.86 25.27
C LEU A 3 27.16 -32.34 25.46
N ALA A 4 27.78 -31.61 24.53
CA ALA A 4 27.67 -30.16 24.38
C ALA A 4 26.44 -29.80 23.52
N SER A 5 25.58 -28.91 24.03
CA SER A 5 24.44 -28.33 23.33
C SER A 5 24.67 -26.82 23.15
N GLY A 6 24.83 -26.38 21.90
CA GLY A 6 24.79 -24.97 21.54
C GLY A 6 23.36 -24.46 21.46
N ILE A 7 23.09 -23.31 22.10
CA ILE A 7 21.84 -22.57 21.95
C ILE A 7 22.22 -21.17 21.44
N THR A 8 21.94 -20.94 20.17
CA THR A 8 21.89 -19.64 19.49
C THR A 8 20.62 -18.91 19.92
N THR A 9 20.77 -17.75 20.57
CA THR A 9 19.67 -16.84 20.89
C THR A 9 19.35 -15.94 19.69
N VAL A 10 18.17 -16.16 19.11
CA VAL A 10 17.53 -15.39 18.03
C VAL A 10 16.88 -14.12 18.61
N THR A 11 16.92 -13.00 17.89
CA THR A 11 16.49 -11.66 18.34
C THR A 11 14.96 -11.44 18.24
N SER A 12 14.42 -10.47 18.98
CA SER A 12 12.97 -10.25 19.10
C SER A 12 12.28 -9.71 17.82
N GLU A 13 13.01 -9.10 16.89
CA GLU A 13 12.46 -8.63 15.60
C GLU A 13 12.41 -9.75 14.55
N THR A 14 13.38 -10.68 14.59
CA THR A 14 13.23 -11.97 13.91
C THR A 14 12.03 -12.69 14.49
N MET A 15 11.83 -12.72 15.82
CA MET A 15 10.57 -13.27 16.37
C MET A 15 9.28 -12.56 15.92
N SER A 16 9.24 -11.28 15.53
CA SER A 16 7.99 -10.61 15.10
C SER A 16 7.72 -10.78 13.60
N LEU A 17 8.76 -10.67 12.76
CA LEU A 17 8.66 -10.96 11.33
C LEU A 17 8.58 -12.46 11.08
N GLU A 18 9.35 -13.28 11.80
CA GLU A 18 9.21 -14.74 11.84
C GLU A 18 7.92 -15.16 12.54
N TYR A 19 7.35 -14.45 13.51
CA TYR A 19 6.01 -14.77 14.00
C TYR A 19 4.94 -14.37 12.99
N ARG A 20 5.10 -13.28 12.24
CA ARG A 20 4.20 -12.91 11.13
C ARG A 20 4.33 -13.88 9.96
N LEU A 21 5.55 -14.27 9.58
CA LEU A 21 5.82 -15.29 8.56
C LEU A 21 5.43 -16.68 9.04
N ALA A 22 5.71 -17.06 10.29
CA ALA A 22 5.34 -18.35 10.86
C ALA A 22 3.84 -18.42 11.10
N ARG A 23 3.16 -17.32 11.46
CA ARG A 23 1.69 -17.29 11.53
C ARG A 23 1.07 -17.31 10.13
N LYS A 24 1.71 -16.68 9.14
CA LYS A 24 1.30 -16.77 7.72
C LYS A 24 1.57 -18.15 7.13
N GLN A 25 2.68 -18.79 7.49
CA GLN A 25 3.06 -20.16 7.10
C GLN A 25 2.25 -21.20 7.88
N GLN A 26 1.89 -20.94 9.14
CA GLN A 26 1.03 -21.79 9.96
C GLN A 26 -0.42 -21.66 9.49
N GLN A 27 -0.92 -20.46 9.17
CA GLN A 27 -2.20 -20.31 8.49
C GLN A 27 -2.18 -20.99 7.12
N GLN A 28 -1.13 -20.79 6.31
CA GLN A 28 -0.99 -21.50 5.04
C GLN A 28 -0.86 -23.02 5.20
N ALA A 29 -0.22 -23.52 6.25
CA ALA A 29 -0.06 -24.96 6.52
C ALA A 29 -1.31 -25.58 7.16
N GLU A 30 -2.06 -24.83 7.97
CA GLU A 30 -3.38 -25.21 8.49
C GLU A 30 -4.41 -25.19 7.36
N GLU A 31 -4.35 -24.19 6.47
CA GLU A 31 -5.17 -24.09 5.26
C GLU A 31 -4.80 -25.18 4.25
N GLN A 32 -3.51 -25.43 3.98
CA GLN A 32 -3.04 -26.53 3.12
C GLN A 32 -3.31 -27.90 3.75
N GLY A 33 -3.21 -28.04 5.07
CA GLY A 33 -3.54 -29.27 5.78
C GLY A 33 -5.04 -29.54 5.81
N MET A 34 -5.86 -28.50 5.91
CA MET A 34 -7.32 -28.60 5.82
C MET A 34 -7.75 -28.87 4.37
N LEU A 35 -7.11 -28.24 3.37
CA LEU A 35 -7.29 -28.52 1.94
C LEU A 35 -6.84 -29.94 1.59
N SER A 36 -5.69 -30.42 2.09
CA SER A 36 -5.22 -31.79 1.88
C SER A 36 -6.20 -32.79 2.47
N ARG A 37 -6.69 -32.58 3.70
CA ARG A 37 -7.74 -33.43 4.30
C ARG A 37 -9.04 -33.39 3.51
N TYR A 38 -9.36 -32.27 2.87
CA TYR A 38 -10.55 -32.12 2.03
C TYR A 38 -10.39 -32.80 0.66
N PHE A 39 -9.20 -32.77 0.06
CA PHE A 39 -8.85 -33.47 -1.18
C PHE A 39 -8.68 -34.98 -0.98
N ASP A 40 -8.21 -35.43 0.19
CA ASP A 40 -8.11 -36.84 0.55
C ASP A 40 -9.50 -37.50 0.75
N LEU A 41 -10.53 -36.71 1.09
CA LEU A 41 -11.93 -37.16 1.13
C LEU A 41 -12.59 -37.27 -0.27
N GLN A 42 -11.91 -36.83 -1.34
CA GLN A 42 -12.46 -36.74 -2.69
C GLN A 42 -11.72 -37.59 -3.74
N LYS A 43 -10.85 -38.54 -3.39
CA LYS A 43 -10.25 -39.44 -4.39
C LYS A 43 -11.22 -40.58 -4.77
N PRO A 44 -11.79 -40.62 -5.99
CA PRO A 44 -12.15 -41.88 -6.61
C PRO A 44 -10.88 -42.58 -7.11
N GLU A 45 -10.73 -43.86 -6.80
CA GLU A 45 -9.70 -44.73 -7.39
C GLU A 45 -9.92 -44.84 -8.90
N THR A 46 -8.94 -44.50 -9.74
CA THR A 46 -8.84 -45.04 -11.12
C THR A 46 -7.42 -44.86 -11.72
N PRO A 47 -7.05 -45.70 -12.72
CA PRO A 47 -5.68 -46.14 -12.97
C PRO A 47 -4.88 -45.29 -13.98
N GLU A 48 -3.56 -45.43 -13.87
CA GLU A 48 -2.51 -44.81 -14.68
C GLU A 48 -2.65 -45.09 -16.18
N TYR A 49 -2.46 -44.05 -17.00
CA TYR A 49 -2.02 -44.17 -18.39
C TYR A 49 -0.96 -43.09 -18.68
N THR A 50 0.18 -43.55 -19.19
CA THR A 50 1.33 -42.76 -19.61
C THR A 50 1.21 -42.37 -21.09
N THR A 51 1.62 -41.15 -21.44
CA THR A 51 1.99 -40.78 -22.82
C THR A 51 3.04 -39.66 -22.83
N GLU A 52 4.07 -39.86 -23.67
CA GLU A 52 5.23 -38.99 -23.93
C GLU A 52 4.90 -37.75 -24.79
N PRO A 53 5.79 -36.73 -24.84
CA PRO A 53 5.57 -35.48 -25.59
C PRO A 53 6.27 -35.45 -26.96
N ASP A 54 5.55 -35.00 -28.00
CA ASP A 54 6.09 -34.71 -29.33
C ASP A 54 6.62 -33.27 -29.47
N GLN A 55 7.73 -33.15 -30.18
CA GLN A 55 8.47 -31.93 -30.52
C GLN A 55 7.89 -31.24 -31.76
N ILE A 56 7.82 -29.91 -31.77
CA ILE A 56 7.60 -29.09 -32.98
C ILE A 56 8.71 -28.04 -33.08
N ASN A 57 9.23 -27.92 -34.30
CA ASN A 57 10.45 -27.24 -34.74
C ASN A 57 10.12 -25.82 -35.24
N ASP A 58 10.84 -24.80 -34.76
CA ASP A 58 10.71 -23.39 -35.17
C ASP A 58 11.70 -23.06 -36.30
N SER A 59 11.18 -22.49 -37.40
CA SER A 59 11.98 -21.84 -38.44
C SER A 59 11.16 -20.71 -39.07
N LEU A 60 11.55 -19.45 -38.84
CA LEU A 60 11.11 -18.29 -39.62
C LEU A 60 12.15 -17.15 -39.55
N ASP A 61 12.99 -17.16 -40.59
CA ASP A 61 13.44 -16.08 -41.47
C ASP A 61 13.81 -14.69 -40.90
N SER A 62 15.10 -14.36 -41.03
CA SER A 62 15.81 -13.18 -40.50
C SER A 62 15.97 -12.03 -41.52
N THR A 63 15.03 -11.85 -42.43
CA THR A 63 15.29 -11.06 -43.66
C THR A 63 14.50 -9.75 -43.74
N VAL A 64 13.97 -9.23 -42.62
CA VAL A 64 13.20 -7.97 -42.58
C VAL A 64 13.91 -6.84 -41.80
N LEU A 65 15.08 -7.09 -41.20
CA LEU A 65 15.76 -6.16 -40.29
C LEU A 65 16.91 -5.35 -40.90
N GLN A 66 17.09 -5.33 -42.22
CA GLN A 66 18.24 -4.66 -42.87
C GLN A 66 17.89 -3.47 -43.79
N GLN A 67 16.63 -3.03 -43.86
CA GLN A 67 16.22 -1.92 -44.75
C GLN A 67 15.66 -0.67 -44.06
N ALA A 68 15.93 -0.47 -42.76
CA ALA A 68 15.51 0.73 -42.02
C ALA A 68 16.68 1.58 -41.48
N GLN A 69 17.83 1.60 -42.17
CA GLN A 69 19.04 2.33 -41.73
C GLN A 69 19.55 3.40 -42.71
N SER A 70 18.71 3.97 -43.57
CA SER A 70 19.15 5.10 -44.40
C SER A 70 18.04 6.12 -44.58
N GLU A 71 17.93 7.05 -43.61
CA GLU A 71 17.45 8.44 -43.79
C GLU A 71 17.34 9.12 -42.41
N THR A 72 18.47 9.46 -41.77
CA THR A 72 18.49 10.38 -40.61
C THR A 72 18.93 11.76 -41.08
N ALA A 73 17.93 12.62 -41.32
CA ALA A 73 18.14 14.05 -41.46
C ALA A 73 18.91 14.60 -40.24
N HIS A 74 19.96 15.39 -40.48
CA HIS A 74 20.84 16.01 -39.48
C HIS A 74 20.12 17.08 -38.64
N TYR A 75 19.23 16.67 -37.73
CA TYR A 75 18.73 17.55 -36.67
C TYR A 75 19.79 17.68 -35.58
N GLN A 76 20.11 18.90 -35.15
CA GLN A 76 20.87 19.17 -33.92
C GLN A 76 19.92 19.00 -32.74
N ASP A 77 20.40 18.39 -31.65
CA ASP A 77 19.65 18.30 -30.39
C ASP A 77 20.52 18.79 -29.24
N GLU A 78 19.90 19.13 -28.11
CA GLU A 78 20.61 19.59 -26.92
C GLU A 78 21.38 18.44 -26.26
N CYS A 79 22.62 18.73 -25.83
CA CYS A 79 23.44 17.79 -25.09
C CYS A 79 22.81 17.50 -23.72
N GLY A 80 22.53 16.23 -23.43
CA GLY A 80 21.92 15.81 -22.16
C GLY A 80 22.74 16.10 -20.90
N GLY A 81 24.00 16.53 -21.03
CA GLY A 81 24.86 16.91 -19.90
C GLY A 81 25.22 18.40 -19.80
N CYS A 82 24.97 19.23 -20.82
CA CYS A 82 25.34 20.66 -20.79
C CYS A 82 24.48 21.58 -21.68
N SER A 83 23.40 21.05 -22.25
CA SER A 83 22.44 21.75 -23.13
C SER A 83 23.02 22.39 -24.39
N ARG A 84 24.29 22.13 -24.74
CA ARG A 84 24.87 22.57 -26.01
C ARG A 84 24.36 21.74 -27.17
N LEU A 85 24.02 22.39 -28.27
CA LEU A 85 23.61 21.69 -29.50
C LEU A 85 24.70 20.74 -29.98
N THR A 86 24.33 19.50 -30.27
CA THR A 86 25.27 18.47 -30.69
C THR A 86 24.65 17.45 -31.64
N TYR A 87 25.50 16.90 -32.50
CA TYR A 87 25.19 15.79 -33.39
C TYR A 87 25.64 14.44 -32.84
N ARG A 88 26.48 14.45 -31.79
CA ARG A 88 27.09 13.24 -31.28
C ARG A 88 26.07 12.49 -30.43
N GLN A 89 25.68 11.31 -30.88
CA GLN A 89 24.84 10.40 -30.11
C GLN A 89 25.65 9.71 -29.02
N CYS A 90 24.94 9.19 -28.01
CA CYS A 90 25.48 8.31 -26.99
C CYS A 90 26.20 7.15 -27.67
N SER A 91 27.48 6.97 -27.33
CA SER A 91 28.33 5.96 -27.94
C SER A 91 27.91 4.53 -27.58
N ARG A 92 27.02 4.37 -26.58
CA ARG A 92 26.54 3.08 -26.08
C ARG A 92 25.20 2.66 -26.68
N CYS A 93 24.16 3.47 -26.54
CA CYS A 93 22.81 3.10 -26.99
C CYS A 93 22.34 3.83 -28.27
N GLY A 94 23.04 4.88 -28.70
CA GLY A 94 22.66 5.67 -29.88
C GLY A 94 21.41 6.55 -29.73
N LEU A 95 20.74 6.55 -28.56
CA LEU A 95 19.46 7.24 -28.35
C LEU A 95 19.63 8.75 -28.07
N ASP A 96 20.24 9.12 -26.93
CA ASP A 96 20.43 10.54 -26.55
C ASP A 96 21.70 11.13 -27.15
N ARG A 97 21.88 12.44 -27.01
CA ARG A 97 23.01 13.17 -27.58
C ARG A 97 23.90 13.83 -26.53
N PHE A 98 25.21 13.73 -26.73
CA PHE A 98 26.24 14.23 -25.81
C PHE A 98 27.40 14.85 -26.57
N CYS A 99 27.70 16.12 -26.29
CA CYS A 99 28.74 16.87 -26.99
C CYS A 99 30.17 16.36 -26.71
N SER A 100 30.37 15.55 -25.67
CA SER A 100 31.65 14.97 -25.29
C SER A 100 31.47 13.70 -24.46
N HIS A 101 32.52 12.89 -24.36
CA HIS A 101 32.54 11.73 -23.46
C HIS A 101 32.33 12.14 -22.00
N ALA A 102 32.85 13.29 -21.57
CA ALA A 102 32.63 13.80 -20.22
C ALA A 102 31.15 14.14 -19.95
N CYS A 103 30.43 14.68 -20.94
CA CYS A 103 28.98 14.91 -20.82
C CYS A 103 28.20 13.60 -20.86
N GLU A 104 28.68 12.61 -21.60
CA GLU A 104 28.11 11.27 -21.64
C GLU A 104 28.32 10.53 -20.31
N GLU A 105 29.46 10.68 -19.65
CA GLU A 105 29.67 10.16 -18.29
C GLU A 105 28.82 10.86 -17.23
N ARG A 106 28.46 12.12 -17.45
CA ARG A 106 27.51 12.90 -16.64
C ARG A 106 26.07 12.81 -17.15
N MET A 107 25.72 11.72 -17.83
CA MET A 107 24.39 11.51 -18.39
C MET A 107 23.30 11.63 -17.31
N SER A 108 22.11 12.10 -17.71
CA SER A 108 20.98 12.20 -16.81
C SER A 108 20.59 10.80 -16.27
N PRO A 109 20.05 10.71 -15.04
CA PRO A 109 19.56 9.45 -14.51
C PRO A 109 18.56 8.78 -15.46
N ILE A 110 17.67 9.56 -16.08
CA ILE A 110 16.67 9.07 -17.05
C ILE A 110 17.33 8.34 -18.23
N HIS A 111 18.41 8.88 -18.78
CA HIS A 111 19.16 8.22 -19.84
C HIS A 111 19.85 6.95 -19.34
N LYS A 112 20.39 6.97 -18.11
CA LYS A 112 21.08 5.81 -17.53
C LYS A 112 20.18 4.57 -17.40
N PHE A 113 18.87 4.75 -17.19
CA PHE A 113 17.90 3.65 -17.17
C PHE A 113 17.62 3.02 -18.54
N THR A 114 17.78 3.77 -19.63
CA THR A 114 17.53 3.29 -21.00
C THR A 114 18.82 2.98 -21.76
N CYS A 115 19.95 3.46 -21.26
CA CYS A 115 21.28 3.24 -21.80
C CYS A 115 21.89 1.97 -21.20
N SER A 116 22.64 1.20 -22.00
CA SER A 116 23.35 -0.01 -21.56
C SER A 116 24.56 0.28 -20.64
N ASN A 117 24.51 1.35 -19.85
CA ASN A 117 25.63 1.83 -19.06
C ASN A 117 25.65 1.19 -17.65
N GLY A 118 26.23 -0.01 -17.57
CA GLY A 118 26.60 -0.65 -16.30
C GLY A 118 25.41 -1.08 -15.42
N ALA A 119 25.74 -1.67 -14.27
CA ALA A 119 24.74 -2.05 -13.27
C ALA A 119 24.22 -0.79 -12.56
N LEU A 120 22.91 -0.61 -12.54
CA LEU A 120 22.24 0.42 -11.74
C LEU A 120 22.43 0.10 -10.26
N THR A 121 22.68 1.14 -9.48
CA THR A 121 22.81 1.06 -8.02
C THR A 121 21.55 1.59 -7.35
N THR A 122 21.34 1.26 -6.06
CA THR A 122 20.23 1.85 -5.27
C THR A 122 20.26 3.38 -5.23
N ALA A 123 21.43 4.02 -5.41
CA ALA A 123 21.54 5.47 -5.52
C ALA A 123 20.92 6.00 -6.82
N ASP A 124 21.03 5.25 -7.92
CA ASP A 124 20.44 5.64 -9.22
C ASP A 124 18.91 5.64 -9.15
N TYR A 125 18.33 4.64 -8.49
CA TYR A 125 16.90 4.56 -8.21
C TYR A 125 16.44 5.72 -7.31
N LEU A 126 17.17 6.01 -6.22
CA LEU A 126 16.85 7.16 -5.36
C LEU A 126 16.89 8.50 -6.10
N MET A 127 17.89 8.73 -6.95
CA MET A 127 17.98 9.96 -7.73
C MET A 127 16.83 10.08 -8.73
N SER A 128 16.40 8.97 -9.34
CA SER A 128 15.21 8.93 -10.19
C SER A 128 13.93 9.29 -9.39
N ASP A 129 13.77 8.72 -8.20
CA ASP A 129 12.64 9.03 -7.31
C ASP A 129 12.64 10.51 -6.87
N CYS A 130 13.82 11.08 -6.60
CA CYS A 130 13.99 12.49 -6.30
C CYS A 130 13.59 13.42 -7.47
N ILE A 131 13.95 13.06 -8.71
CA ILE A 131 13.52 13.78 -9.92
C ILE A 131 12.00 13.71 -10.09
N GLY A 132 11.42 12.54 -9.84
CA GLY A 132 9.99 12.30 -9.94
C GLY A 132 9.17 12.87 -8.78
N ASP A 133 9.82 13.41 -7.74
CA ASP A 133 9.22 13.81 -6.47
C ASP A 133 8.38 12.68 -5.82
N LYS A 134 8.91 11.45 -5.87
CA LYS A 134 8.27 10.25 -5.37
C LYS A 134 9.00 9.72 -4.15
N ILE A 135 8.23 9.27 -3.17
CA ILE A 135 8.79 8.48 -2.07
C ILE A 135 9.25 7.12 -2.63
N PRO A 136 10.49 6.67 -2.34
CA PRO A 136 10.98 5.38 -2.81
C PRO A 136 10.09 4.23 -2.34
N LYS A 137 9.84 3.26 -3.21
CA LYS A 137 9.11 2.03 -2.89
C LYS A 137 10.00 0.79 -2.89
N ASP A 138 11.18 0.90 -3.51
CA ASP A 138 12.14 -0.19 -3.59
C ASP A 138 12.71 -0.50 -2.18
N PRO A 139 12.60 -1.75 -1.69
CA PRO A 139 13.07 -2.14 -0.36
C PRO A 139 14.55 -1.87 -0.10
N ASP A 140 15.40 -2.04 -1.11
CA ASP A 140 16.85 -1.84 -0.98
C ASP A 140 17.18 -0.35 -0.91
N VAL A 141 16.48 0.48 -1.69
CA VAL A 141 16.59 1.95 -1.59
C VAL A 141 16.11 2.44 -0.22
N LEU A 142 14.99 1.89 0.26
CA LEU A 142 14.44 2.25 1.57
C LEU A 142 15.44 1.95 2.69
N ALA A 143 16.09 0.78 2.65
CA ALA A 143 17.07 0.35 3.63
C ALA A 143 18.38 1.15 3.53
N ASP A 144 18.97 1.24 2.34
CA ASP A 144 20.30 1.85 2.11
C ASP A 144 20.34 3.34 2.48
N PHE A 145 19.22 4.04 2.29
CA PHE A 145 19.15 5.51 2.45
C PHE A 145 18.35 5.97 3.66
N GLY A 146 17.93 5.03 4.52
CA GLY A 146 17.35 5.32 5.84
C GLY A 146 15.85 5.63 5.84
N PHE A 147 15.16 5.51 4.71
CA PHE A 147 13.70 5.70 4.65
C PHE A 147 12.94 4.59 5.38
N GLN A 148 13.47 3.37 5.43
CA GLN A 148 12.84 2.22 6.10
C GLN A 148 12.57 2.48 7.59
N ARG A 149 13.38 3.34 8.22
CA ARG A 149 13.26 3.69 9.65
C ARG A 149 12.30 4.84 9.91
N LEU A 150 11.89 5.55 8.86
CA LEU A 150 10.95 6.65 8.94
C LEU A 150 9.55 6.11 8.71
N LEU A 151 8.72 6.21 9.75
CA LEU A 151 7.38 5.63 9.74
C LEU A 151 6.35 6.55 9.09
N THR A 152 6.59 7.86 9.17
CA THR A 152 5.64 8.88 8.74
C THR A 152 5.97 9.35 7.32
N PHE A 153 4.93 9.50 6.49
CA PHE A 153 5.07 10.16 5.19
C PHE A 153 5.71 11.56 5.29
N PRO A 154 5.35 12.44 6.25
CA PRO A 154 6.06 13.70 6.47
C PRO A 154 7.57 13.55 6.66
N ASP A 155 8.03 12.59 7.45
CA ASP A 155 9.46 12.39 7.70
C ASP A 155 10.15 11.82 6.47
N GLN A 156 9.54 10.85 5.78
CA GLN A 156 10.05 10.34 4.51
C GLN A 156 10.14 11.46 3.46
N SER A 157 9.15 12.35 3.40
CA SER A 157 9.15 13.51 2.50
C SER A 157 10.25 14.52 2.85
N LYS A 158 10.50 14.78 4.13
CA LYS A 158 11.65 15.61 4.56
C LYS A 158 12.98 15.00 4.18
N LEU A 159 13.12 13.68 4.33
CA LEU A 159 14.32 12.96 3.91
C LEU A 159 14.50 12.97 2.38
N LEU A 160 13.42 12.78 1.60
CA LEU A 160 13.44 12.95 0.16
C LEU A 160 13.86 14.38 -0.23
N GLY A 161 13.29 15.39 0.44
CA GLY A 161 13.63 16.80 0.25
C GLY A 161 15.11 17.09 0.53
N LEU A 162 15.71 16.42 1.51
CA LEU A 162 17.15 16.48 1.79
C LEU A 162 17.98 15.91 0.64
N TYR A 163 17.62 14.73 0.11
CA TYR A 163 18.31 14.12 -1.03
C TYR A 163 18.17 14.95 -2.32
N LYS A 164 16.98 15.52 -2.58
CA LYS A 164 16.80 16.52 -3.64
C LYS A 164 17.71 17.73 -3.45
N GLY A 165 17.89 18.18 -2.22
CA GLY A 165 18.85 19.23 -1.86
C GLY A 165 20.28 18.90 -2.28
N LEU A 166 20.73 17.65 -2.07
CA LEU A 166 22.05 17.20 -2.50
C LEU A 166 22.20 17.21 -4.02
N MET A 167 21.15 16.84 -4.77
CA MET A 167 21.15 16.95 -6.23
C MET A 167 21.32 18.39 -6.71
N TYR A 168 20.66 19.35 -6.06
CA TYR A 168 20.85 20.78 -6.37
C TYR A 168 22.26 21.30 -6.01
N LEU A 169 22.99 20.57 -5.17
CA LEU A 169 24.40 20.81 -4.84
C LEU A 169 25.37 19.99 -5.72
N ASP A 170 24.86 19.44 -6.83
CA ASP A 170 25.63 18.68 -7.83
C ASP A 170 26.22 17.35 -7.32
N VAL A 171 25.61 16.77 -6.28
CA VAL A 171 25.96 15.42 -5.82
C VAL A 171 25.29 14.40 -6.73
N GLN A 172 26.12 13.62 -7.45
CA GLN A 172 25.67 12.60 -8.41
C GLN A 172 25.43 11.23 -7.74
N ALA A 173 24.69 10.36 -8.43
CA ALA A 173 24.34 9.02 -7.92
C ALA A 173 25.59 8.19 -7.56
N GLU A 174 26.66 8.28 -8.36
CA GLU A 174 27.91 7.55 -8.13
C GLU A 174 28.61 8.01 -6.85
N GLU A 175 28.55 9.31 -6.55
CA GLU A 175 29.12 9.87 -5.32
C GLU A 175 28.28 9.46 -4.11
N LEU A 176 26.96 9.55 -4.23
CA LEU A 176 26.03 9.13 -3.18
C LEU A 176 26.19 7.63 -2.87
N HIS A 177 26.33 6.79 -3.91
CA HIS A 177 26.62 5.38 -3.76
C HIS A 177 27.95 5.14 -3.03
N LYS A 178 29.02 5.87 -3.38
CA LYS A 178 30.31 5.81 -2.67
C LYS A 178 30.19 6.17 -1.19
N TRP A 179 29.37 7.18 -0.85
CA TRP A 179 29.15 7.55 0.53
C TRP A 179 28.41 6.46 1.31
N ARG A 180 27.43 5.80 0.67
CA ARG A 180 26.69 4.67 1.24
C ARG A 180 27.59 3.47 1.51
N ILE A 181 28.32 2.98 0.50
CA ILE A 181 29.18 1.78 0.66
C ILE A 181 30.35 2.01 1.62
N SER A 182 30.81 3.26 1.78
CA SER A 182 31.87 3.60 2.73
C SER A 182 31.37 3.82 4.16
N GLY A 183 30.07 3.72 4.41
CA GLY A 183 29.46 3.92 5.72
C GLY A 183 29.53 5.37 6.23
N ARG A 184 29.82 6.34 5.35
CA ARG A 184 29.97 7.76 5.71
C ARG A 184 28.83 8.63 5.18
N LEU A 185 27.71 8.02 4.79
CA LEU A 185 26.58 8.71 4.17
C LEU A 185 26.10 9.91 5.00
N ALA A 186 25.72 9.69 6.25
CA ALA A 186 25.23 10.75 7.13
C ALA A 186 26.25 11.88 7.32
N ASP A 187 27.53 11.54 7.54
CA ASP A 187 28.59 12.53 7.75
C ASP A 187 28.85 13.36 6.49
N ARG A 188 28.88 12.74 5.31
CA ARG A 188 29.07 13.45 4.04
C ARG A 188 27.90 14.35 3.68
N ILE A 189 26.67 13.95 4.01
CA ILE A 189 25.49 14.81 3.87
C ILE A 189 25.67 16.06 4.74
N ILE A 190 26.06 15.89 6.01
CA ILE A 190 26.27 17.00 6.93
C ILE A 190 27.37 17.93 6.42
N GLU A 191 28.54 17.39 6.06
CA GLU A 191 29.64 18.17 5.49
C GLU A 191 29.22 18.98 4.25
N THR A 192 28.36 18.41 3.41
CA THR A 192 27.90 19.05 2.17
C THR A 192 27.01 20.25 2.47
N PHE A 193 26.02 20.10 3.37
CA PHE A 193 25.14 21.20 3.75
C PHE A 193 25.83 22.24 4.65
N GLU A 194 26.80 21.85 5.47
CA GLU A 194 27.53 22.77 6.34
C GLU A 194 28.42 23.76 5.58
N ARG A 195 28.86 23.40 4.37
CA ARG A 195 29.56 24.32 3.46
C ARG A 195 28.70 25.51 3.03
N LEU A 196 27.37 25.38 3.09
CA LEU A 196 26.46 26.47 2.78
C LEU A 196 26.31 27.43 3.97
N PRO A 197 26.08 28.73 3.71
CA PRO A 197 25.68 29.68 4.75
C PRO A 197 24.43 29.18 5.50
N PRO A 198 24.29 29.42 6.82
CA PRO A 198 23.17 28.89 7.62
C PRO A 198 21.78 29.16 7.03
N ARG A 199 21.56 30.35 6.47
CA ARG A 199 20.29 30.75 5.81
C ARG A 199 19.96 29.97 4.53
N SER A 200 20.93 29.28 3.95
CA SER A 200 20.81 28.59 2.65
C SER A 200 20.78 27.06 2.79
N ARG A 201 20.80 26.53 4.01
CA ARG A 201 20.79 25.08 4.27
C ARG A 201 19.41 24.42 4.12
N GLY A 202 18.35 25.23 4.09
CA GLY A 202 16.96 24.76 4.06
C GLY A 202 16.49 24.17 5.39
N GLY A 203 15.17 23.96 5.51
CA GLY A 203 14.55 23.42 6.73
C GLY A 203 14.75 21.91 6.93
N TYR A 204 15.04 21.16 5.87
CA TYR A 204 15.26 19.71 5.94
C TYR A 204 16.57 19.33 6.62
N PHE A 205 17.62 20.15 6.47
CA PHE A 205 18.93 19.87 7.03
C PHE A 205 18.94 19.88 8.57
N PRO A 206 18.42 20.92 9.26
CA PRO A 206 18.31 20.90 10.73
C PRO A 206 17.49 19.72 11.25
N TRP A 207 16.36 19.42 10.60
CA TRP A 207 15.54 18.25 10.94
C TRP A 207 16.32 16.94 10.79
N PHE A 208 17.11 16.79 9.73
CA PHE A 208 17.96 15.62 9.52
C PHE A 208 19.01 15.46 10.61
N VAL A 209 19.67 16.55 11.02
CA VAL A 209 20.67 16.53 12.09
C VAL A 209 20.04 16.08 13.41
N GLU A 210 18.85 16.59 13.74
CA GLU A 210 18.10 16.20 14.94
C GLU A 210 17.66 14.72 14.90
N ASN A 211 17.24 14.23 13.74
CA ASN A 211 16.71 12.86 13.56
C ASN A 211 17.78 11.87 13.08
N ARG A 212 19.05 12.28 12.96
CA ARG A 212 20.14 11.42 12.52
C ARG A 212 20.22 10.10 13.29
N PRO A 213 20.13 10.05 14.63
CA PRO A 213 20.23 8.78 15.37
C PRO A 213 19.10 7.79 15.03
N LEU A 214 17.93 8.31 14.62
CA LEU A 214 16.80 7.49 14.18
C LEU A 214 17.04 6.92 12.78
N ILE A 215 17.57 7.74 11.86
CA ILE A 215 17.79 7.37 10.45
C ILE A 215 19.04 6.49 10.29
N PHE A 216 20.11 6.82 11.01
CA PHE A 216 21.42 6.16 10.97
C PHE A 216 21.94 5.92 12.39
N PRO A 217 21.43 4.90 13.10
CA PRO A 217 21.84 4.63 14.47
C PRO A 217 23.34 4.27 14.53
N PRO A 218 24.08 4.81 15.49
CA PRO A 218 25.48 4.44 15.71
C PRO A 218 25.52 3.02 16.30
N VAL A 219 25.77 2.02 15.45
CA VAL A 219 25.84 0.58 15.79
C VAL A 219 24.44 0.00 16.13
N PRO A 220 24.13 -1.29 15.86
CA PRO A 220 22.92 -1.92 16.36
C PRO A 220 23.00 -2.00 17.89
N GLN A 221 22.64 -0.91 18.58
CA GLN A 221 22.32 -0.97 19.99
C GLN A 221 21.07 -1.84 20.10
N ILE A 222 21.24 -3.00 20.72
CA ILE A 222 20.16 -3.89 21.17
C ILE A 222 19.44 -3.22 22.36
N HIS A 223 19.05 -1.96 22.19
CA HIS A 223 17.86 -1.47 22.84
C HIS A 223 16.79 -1.70 21.81
N ALA A 224 16.13 -2.86 21.91
CA ALA A 224 14.90 -3.11 21.18
C ALA A 224 13.97 -1.94 21.50
N VAL A 225 13.91 -0.97 20.59
CA VAL A 225 12.89 0.08 20.62
C VAL A 225 11.61 -0.71 20.70
N THR A 226 10.91 -0.63 21.83
CA THR A 226 9.75 -1.50 22.00
C THR A 226 8.72 -1.09 20.97
N ASP A 227 7.88 -2.01 20.48
CA ASP A 227 6.76 -1.68 19.57
C ASP A 227 5.91 -0.50 20.11
N ASN A 228 5.94 -0.30 21.43
CA ASN A 228 5.30 0.80 22.12
C ASN A 228 5.97 2.16 21.86
N ASP A 229 7.29 2.23 21.87
CA ASP A 229 8.06 3.46 21.65
C ASP A 229 7.95 3.92 20.18
N ILE A 230 7.95 2.96 19.26
CA ILE A 230 7.73 3.16 17.82
C ILE A 230 6.34 3.74 17.57
N SER A 231 5.31 3.10 18.14
CA SER A 231 3.92 3.53 18.01
C SER A 231 3.69 4.91 18.64
N GLU A 232 4.28 5.19 19.80
CA GLU A 232 4.10 6.48 20.47
C GLU A 232 4.77 7.61 19.70
N HIS A 233 5.95 7.37 19.13
CA HIS A 233 6.63 8.34 18.25
C HIS A 233 5.79 8.66 17.01
N TYR A 234 5.22 7.63 16.38
CA TYR A 234 4.39 7.77 15.19
C TYR A 234 3.14 8.65 15.41
N TYR A 235 2.50 8.54 16.57
CA TYR A 235 1.30 9.30 16.90
C TYR A 235 1.55 10.63 17.61
N LYS A 236 2.80 10.88 18.04
CA LYS A 236 3.20 12.11 18.76
C LYS A 236 2.75 13.40 18.05
N PRO A 237 2.88 13.55 16.71
CA PRO A 237 2.45 14.78 16.04
C PRO A 237 0.95 15.08 16.17
N ALA A 238 0.11 14.07 16.43
CA ALA A 238 -1.34 14.21 16.55
C ALA A 238 -1.82 14.54 17.97
N LYS A 239 -0.94 14.47 18.98
CA LYS A 239 -1.32 14.65 20.40
C LYS A 239 -1.98 15.99 20.71
N PHE A 240 -1.78 17.02 19.89
CA PHE A 240 -2.48 18.31 20.03
C PHE A 240 -4.01 18.21 19.91
N LEU A 241 -4.52 17.20 19.20
CA LEU A 241 -5.95 16.89 19.12
C LEU A 241 -6.55 16.43 20.44
N LEU A 242 -5.73 15.93 21.36
CA LEU A 242 -6.20 15.48 22.66
C LEU A 242 -6.34 16.67 23.61
N GLU A 243 -7.29 16.55 24.53
CA GLU A 243 -7.41 17.46 25.67
C GLU A 243 -6.10 17.45 26.49
N PRO A 244 -5.74 18.57 27.16
CA PRO A 244 -4.48 18.67 27.89
C PRO A 244 -4.18 17.49 28.85
N ARG A 245 -5.22 16.95 29.50
CA ARG A 245 -5.14 15.78 30.41
C ARG A 245 -4.69 14.48 29.75
N ASP A 246 -4.89 14.33 28.45
CA ASP A 246 -4.63 13.11 27.69
C ASP A 246 -3.38 13.21 26.80
N ARG A 247 -2.83 14.42 26.58
CA ARG A 247 -1.65 14.63 25.71
C ARG A 247 -0.40 13.89 26.19
N LEU A 248 -0.26 13.72 27.51
CA LEU A 248 0.89 13.05 28.13
C LEU A 248 0.68 11.55 28.34
N LYS A 249 -0.55 11.05 28.14
CA LYS A 249 -0.85 9.63 28.30
C LYS A 249 -0.35 8.85 27.08
N PRO A 250 0.19 7.64 27.24
CA PRO A 250 0.49 6.78 26.11
C PRO A 250 -0.79 6.43 25.34
N VAL A 251 -0.70 6.25 24.03
CA VAL A 251 -1.87 6.03 23.16
C VAL A 251 -2.70 4.83 23.62
N LYS A 252 -2.05 3.76 24.07
CA LYS A 252 -2.72 2.55 24.54
C LYS A 252 -3.57 2.75 25.81
N SER A 253 -3.29 3.79 26.61
CA SER A 253 -4.03 4.08 27.84
C SER A 253 -5.10 5.16 27.66
N LEU A 254 -5.39 5.56 26.41
CA LEU A 254 -6.49 6.48 26.12
C LEU A 254 -7.82 5.76 26.31
N GLU A 255 -8.69 6.36 27.12
CA GLU A 255 -10.05 5.90 27.38
C GLU A 255 -11.04 7.02 27.02
N PRO A 256 -12.25 6.67 26.53
CA PRO A 256 -12.71 5.32 26.18
C PRO A 256 -11.99 4.72 24.96
N SER A 257 -12.05 3.41 24.77
CA SER A 257 -11.48 2.73 23.58
C SER A 257 -11.89 3.37 22.25
N THR A 258 -13.14 3.84 22.12
CA THR A 258 -13.63 4.61 20.97
C THR A 258 -12.77 5.86 20.69
N LYS A 259 -12.40 6.61 21.73
CA LYS A 259 -11.54 7.81 21.61
C LYS A 259 -10.14 7.43 21.16
N ARG A 260 -9.60 6.32 21.67
CA ARG A 260 -8.31 5.79 21.23
C ARG A 260 -8.34 5.42 19.74
N ASP A 261 -9.38 4.74 19.29
CA ASP A 261 -9.48 4.28 17.90
C ASP A 261 -9.70 5.47 16.94
N CYS A 262 -10.51 6.46 17.33
CA CYS A 262 -10.62 7.76 16.65
C CYS A 262 -9.28 8.51 16.61
N PHE A 263 -8.49 8.47 17.68
CA PHE A 263 -7.19 9.15 17.74
C PHE A 263 -6.17 8.51 16.81
N ILE A 264 -6.09 7.17 16.81
CA ILE A 264 -5.23 6.42 15.89
C ILE A 264 -5.60 6.76 14.44
N PHE A 265 -6.90 6.76 14.14
CA PHE A 265 -7.40 7.15 12.83
C PHE A 265 -7.03 8.60 12.47
N ALA A 266 -7.31 9.56 13.35
CA ALA A 266 -7.02 10.97 13.12
C ALA A 266 -5.51 11.22 12.90
N ALA A 267 -4.65 10.49 13.62
CA ALA A 267 -3.22 10.59 13.46
C ALA A 267 -2.73 10.12 12.09
N LEU A 268 -3.38 9.12 11.48
CA LEU A 268 -3.11 8.71 10.09
C LEU A 268 -3.53 9.80 9.11
N ILE A 269 -4.78 10.28 9.25
CA ILE A 269 -5.37 11.26 8.34
C ILE A 269 -4.62 12.60 8.33
N ILE A 270 -4.19 13.08 9.50
CA ILE A 270 -3.41 14.34 9.59
C ILE A 270 -2.08 14.24 8.85
N GLN A 271 -1.50 13.05 8.80
CA GLN A 271 -0.25 12.78 8.09
C GLN A 271 -0.48 12.47 6.60
N SER A 272 -1.68 12.77 6.08
CA SER A 272 -2.12 12.49 4.72
C SER A 272 -2.01 11.01 4.33
N GLN A 273 -2.17 10.12 5.31
CA GLN A 273 -2.27 8.69 5.12
C GLN A 273 -3.71 8.24 5.34
N HIS A 274 -4.11 7.15 4.70
CA HIS A 274 -5.38 6.46 4.99
C HIS A 274 -5.11 5.08 5.60
N PRO A 275 -6.07 4.51 6.33
CA PRO A 275 -5.93 3.16 6.87
C PRO A 275 -5.62 2.15 5.77
N SER A 276 -4.73 1.20 6.05
CA SER A 276 -4.50 0.05 5.16
C SER A 276 -5.69 -0.93 5.29
N PRO A 277 -6.10 -1.60 4.19
CA PRO A 277 -6.98 -2.77 4.23
C PRO A 277 -6.60 -3.84 5.27
N GLU A 278 -5.30 -3.98 5.55
CA GLU A 278 -4.75 -4.96 6.50
C GLU A 278 -4.94 -4.53 7.95
N LEU A 279 -5.16 -3.22 8.19
CA LEU A 279 -5.44 -2.67 9.50
C LEU A 279 -6.94 -2.85 9.80
N HIS A 280 -7.29 -3.99 10.37
CA HIS A 280 -8.63 -4.25 10.89
C HIS A 280 -9.03 -3.16 11.91
N GLY A 281 -10.27 -2.67 11.81
CA GLY A 281 -10.77 -1.54 12.59
C GLY A 281 -10.92 -0.30 11.70
N PRO A 282 -9.98 0.67 11.71
CA PRO A 282 -10.18 1.99 11.09
C PRO A 282 -10.59 1.98 9.62
N TYR A 283 -10.07 1.03 8.83
CA TYR A 283 -10.44 0.91 7.40
C TYR A 283 -11.92 0.59 7.19
N TYR A 284 -12.49 -0.23 8.08
CA TYR A 284 -13.90 -0.59 8.07
C TYR A 284 -14.74 0.39 8.90
N ASP A 285 -14.25 0.87 10.03
CA ASP A 285 -14.99 1.76 10.94
C ASP A 285 -15.33 3.10 10.28
N PHE A 286 -14.40 3.64 9.50
CA PHE A 286 -14.53 4.93 8.81
C PHE A 286 -14.86 4.79 7.31
N GLY A 287 -15.24 3.60 6.84
CA GLY A 287 -15.85 3.42 5.52
C GLY A 287 -14.92 3.45 4.30
N PHE A 288 -13.61 3.32 4.47
CA PHE A 288 -12.66 3.24 3.34
C PHE A 288 -12.87 2.00 2.47
N CYS A 289 -13.40 0.91 3.04
CA CYS A 289 -13.81 -0.26 2.28
C CYS A 289 -14.92 0.01 1.24
N ALA A 290 -15.69 1.09 1.38
CA ALA A 290 -16.74 1.50 0.45
C ALA A 290 -16.22 2.31 -0.74
N CYS A 291 -14.98 2.81 -0.67
CA CYS A 291 -14.32 3.47 -1.80
C CYS A 291 -14.04 2.43 -2.90
N ARG A 292 -14.05 2.85 -4.18
CA ARG A 292 -13.76 1.96 -5.32
C ARG A 292 -12.27 1.82 -5.61
N ASN A 293 -11.50 2.87 -5.35
CA ASN A 293 -10.08 2.95 -5.69
C ASN A 293 -9.34 3.93 -4.76
N GLU A 294 -8.02 4.01 -4.92
CA GLU A 294 -7.13 4.88 -4.15
C GLU A 294 -7.48 6.37 -4.27
N ALA A 295 -8.05 6.81 -5.41
CA ALA A 295 -8.47 8.20 -5.58
C ALA A 295 -9.70 8.55 -4.73
N GLU A 296 -10.67 7.64 -4.62
CA GLU A 296 -11.81 7.79 -3.71
C GLU A 296 -11.37 7.69 -2.24
N GLU A 297 -10.41 6.82 -1.91
CA GLU A 297 -9.81 6.75 -0.56
C GLU A 297 -9.10 8.05 -0.19
N SER A 298 -8.34 8.61 -1.13
CA SER A 298 -7.68 9.92 -0.97
C SER A 298 -8.70 11.03 -0.75
N THR A 299 -9.80 11.03 -1.53
CA THR A 299 -10.89 12.00 -1.38
C THR A 299 -11.55 11.89 0.00
N LEU A 300 -11.81 10.66 0.46
CA LEU A 300 -12.37 10.41 1.79
C LEU A 300 -11.39 10.85 2.90
N GLY A 301 -10.09 10.60 2.72
CA GLY A 301 -9.05 11.03 3.63
C GLY A 301 -9.00 12.56 3.79
N VAL A 302 -9.05 13.30 2.69
CA VAL A 302 -9.12 14.77 2.70
C VAL A 302 -10.38 15.26 3.40
N LEU A 303 -11.53 14.63 3.14
CA LEU A 303 -12.79 14.96 3.80
C LEU A 303 -12.68 14.79 5.32
N TYR A 304 -12.17 13.65 5.80
CA TYR A 304 -11.93 13.44 7.22
C TYR A 304 -10.89 14.39 7.80
N GLN A 305 -9.86 14.76 7.05
CA GLN A 305 -8.87 15.74 7.48
C GLN A 305 -9.56 17.08 7.74
N GLN A 306 -10.35 17.58 6.78
CA GLN A 306 -11.12 18.81 6.95
C GLN A 306 -12.12 18.71 8.12
N LEU A 307 -12.73 17.55 8.37
CA LEU A 307 -13.61 17.36 9.53
C LEU A 307 -12.88 17.43 10.87
N ILE A 308 -11.68 16.86 10.97
CA ILE A 308 -10.96 16.80 12.24
C ILE A 308 -10.28 18.14 12.53
N VAL A 309 -9.77 18.81 11.48
CA VAL A 309 -8.88 19.97 11.66
C VAL A 309 -9.35 21.27 11.00
N GLY A 310 -10.47 21.24 10.27
CA GLY A 310 -11.06 22.42 9.63
C GLY A 310 -10.40 22.77 8.30
N ASP A 311 -10.80 23.91 7.72
CA ASP A 311 -10.19 24.43 6.50
C ASP A 311 -8.76 24.88 6.77
N ILE A 312 -7.82 24.10 6.24
CA ILE A 312 -6.40 24.34 6.45
C ILE A 312 -5.95 25.33 5.38
N HIS A 313 -5.90 26.62 5.72
CA HIS A 313 -5.35 27.61 4.79
C HIS A 313 -3.84 27.43 4.53
N GLN A 314 -3.13 26.61 5.32
CA GLN A 314 -1.70 26.33 5.17
C GLN A 314 -1.30 24.92 5.66
N PRO A 315 -1.52 23.85 4.87
CA PRO A 315 -1.11 22.50 5.26
C PRO A 315 0.37 22.43 5.62
N GLN A 316 1.20 23.21 4.91
CA GLN A 316 2.65 23.35 5.15
C GLN A 316 3.00 23.64 6.62
N ARG A 317 2.30 24.52 7.34
CA ARG A 317 2.68 24.91 8.72
C ARG A 317 2.76 23.73 9.69
N TRP A 318 1.94 22.70 9.47
CA TRP A 318 1.91 21.51 10.30
C TRP A 318 3.07 20.56 10.00
N TYR A 319 3.51 20.50 8.74
CA TYR A 319 4.71 19.76 8.34
C TYR A 319 5.99 20.32 8.97
N TRP A 320 5.99 21.62 9.32
CA TRP A 320 7.16 22.36 9.81
C TRP A 320 7.17 22.64 11.32
N GLY A 321 6.27 22.02 12.09
CA GLY A 321 6.32 22.05 13.56
C GLY A 321 5.61 23.23 14.23
N ASP A 322 5.00 24.15 13.47
CA ASP A 322 4.13 25.20 13.99
C ASP A 322 2.71 24.64 14.19
N MET A 323 2.57 23.78 15.21
CA MET A 323 1.28 23.20 15.56
C MET A 323 0.43 24.23 16.28
N PRO A 324 -0.76 24.58 15.78
CA PRO A 324 -1.62 25.54 16.45
C PRO A 324 -2.14 24.94 17.76
N THR A 325 -1.69 25.49 18.89
CA THR A 325 -2.09 25.09 20.25
C THR A 325 -3.46 25.65 20.65
N SER A 326 -4.41 25.68 19.73
CA SER A 326 -5.78 26.13 20.03
C SER A 326 -6.59 24.99 20.61
N ASP A 327 -7.24 25.23 21.75
CA ASP A 327 -8.19 24.28 22.35
C ASP A 327 -9.37 23.95 21.40
N ALA A 328 -9.56 24.76 20.35
CA ALA A 328 -10.55 24.50 19.30
C ALA A 328 -10.33 23.15 18.57
N TYR A 329 -9.07 22.72 18.39
CA TYR A 329 -8.79 21.43 17.74
C TYR A 329 -9.19 20.25 18.62
N ALA A 330 -8.96 20.36 19.94
CA ALA A 330 -9.36 19.33 20.88
C ALA A 330 -10.89 19.24 21.01
N ALA A 331 -11.58 20.40 21.01
CA ALA A 331 -13.04 20.44 21.00
C ALA A 331 -13.61 19.77 19.73
N ARG A 332 -13.11 20.17 18.55
CA ARG A 332 -13.56 19.60 17.26
C ARG A 332 -13.27 18.10 17.13
N PHE A 333 -12.11 17.65 17.62
CA PHE A 333 -11.80 16.22 17.68
C PHE A 333 -12.72 15.46 18.66
N SER A 334 -13.09 16.08 19.78
CA SER A 334 -14.08 15.51 20.70
C SER A 334 -15.45 15.38 20.05
N ASP A 335 -15.91 16.40 19.33
CA ASP A 335 -17.18 16.35 18.59
C ASP A 335 -17.18 15.25 17.53
N PHE A 336 -16.04 15.08 16.84
CA PHE A 336 -15.84 13.97 15.89
C PHE A 336 -15.92 12.60 16.58
N CYS A 337 -15.26 12.43 17.73
CA CYS A 337 -15.32 11.18 18.49
C CYS A 337 -16.75 10.86 18.93
N GLN A 338 -17.50 11.87 19.38
CA GLN A 338 -18.89 11.72 19.79
C GLN A 338 -19.79 11.35 18.61
N ALA A 339 -19.61 11.99 17.45
CA ALA A 339 -20.35 11.64 16.23
C ALA A 339 -20.07 10.20 15.79
N PHE A 340 -18.82 9.73 15.91
CA PHE A 340 -18.47 8.34 15.62
C PHE A 340 -19.12 7.35 16.61
N GLU A 341 -19.11 7.67 17.90
CA GLU A 341 -19.73 6.85 18.94
C GLU A 341 -21.24 6.71 18.74
N ASN A 342 -21.91 7.82 18.40
CA ASN A 342 -23.36 7.87 18.15
C ASN A 342 -23.78 7.33 16.78
N GLN A 343 -22.84 6.96 15.91
CA GLN A 343 -23.08 6.58 14.51
C GLN A 343 -23.67 7.72 13.64
N ASP A 344 -23.43 8.97 14.01
CA ASP A 344 -23.94 10.19 13.36
C ASP A 344 -22.92 10.82 12.40
N LEU A 345 -21.90 10.08 11.94
CA LEU A 345 -20.84 10.61 11.07
C LEU A 345 -21.37 11.31 9.80
N ILE A 346 -22.45 10.79 9.21
CA ILE A 346 -23.07 11.40 8.01
C ILE A 346 -23.68 12.76 8.35
N GLN A 347 -24.42 12.86 9.45
CA GLN A 347 -25.01 14.12 9.90
C GLN A 347 -23.91 15.11 10.27
N PHE A 348 -22.85 14.64 10.93
CA PHE A 348 -21.68 15.45 11.25
C PHE A 348 -20.98 15.98 10.00
N MET A 349 -20.81 15.15 8.95
CA MET A 349 -20.31 15.56 7.63
C MET A 349 -21.17 16.67 7.02
N ASP A 350 -22.49 16.44 6.97
CA ASP A 350 -23.43 17.36 6.33
C ASP A 350 -23.49 18.70 7.08
N ASN A 351 -23.47 18.68 8.42
CA ASN A 351 -23.43 19.88 9.27
C ASN A 351 -22.14 20.69 9.11
N ASN A 352 -21.05 20.06 8.67
CA ASN A 352 -19.77 20.71 8.37
C ASN A 352 -19.64 21.09 6.88
N GLY A 353 -20.73 21.07 6.11
CA GLY A 353 -20.74 21.48 4.69
C GLY A 353 -20.19 20.46 3.71
N MET A 354 -19.90 19.23 4.16
CA MET A 354 -19.21 18.20 3.37
C MET A 354 -20.15 17.30 2.56
N LYS A 355 -21.45 17.62 2.50
CA LYS A 355 -22.48 16.78 1.88
C LYS A 355 -22.18 16.43 0.41
N GLN A 356 -21.73 17.41 -0.36
CA GLN A 356 -21.45 17.21 -1.80
C GLN A 356 -20.24 16.28 -2.00
N GLN A 357 -19.14 16.51 -1.27
CA GLN A 357 -17.95 15.65 -1.34
C GLN A 357 -18.27 14.23 -0.85
N ARG A 358 -18.99 14.09 0.27
CA ARG A 358 -19.48 12.80 0.78
C ARG A 358 -20.30 12.03 -0.26
N SER A 359 -21.25 12.72 -0.92
CA SER A 359 -22.15 12.12 -1.90
C SER A 359 -21.44 11.69 -3.20
N SER A 360 -20.22 12.18 -3.45
CA SER A 360 -19.41 11.73 -4.59
C SER A 360 -18.90 10.29 -4.42
N ILE A 361 -18.82 9.80 -3.18
CA ILE A 361 -18.38 8.44 -2.87
C ILE A 361 -19.61 7.53 -2.80
N ARG A 362 -19.88 6.84 -3.92
CA ARG A 362 -21.13 6.12 -4.22
C ARG A 362 -21.69 5.29 -3.05
N HIS A 363 -20.86 4.49 -2.39
CA HIS A 363 -21.31 3.52 -1.39
C HIS A 363 -21.13 3.98 0.06
N LEU A 364 -20.54 5.16 0.28
CA LEU A 364 -20.17 5.61 1.62
C LEU A 364 -21.38 5.85 2.51
N GLU A 365 -22.42 6.49 1.98
CA GLU A 365 -23.64 6.78 2.73
C GLU A 365 -24.35 5.50 3.17
N THR A 366 -24.52 4.56 2.25
CA THR A 366 -25.15 3.27 2.53
C THR A 366 -24.36 2.47 3.55
N TYR A 367 -23.03 2.51 3.47
CA TYR A 367 -22.15 1.80 4.39
C TYR A 367 -22.17 2.39 5.82
N LEU A 368 -22.05 3.72 5.94
CA LEU A 368 -22.01 4.39 7.25
C LEU A 368 -23.38 4.42 7.95
N ASN A 369 -24.49 4.40 7.21
CA ASN A 369 -25.84 4.25 7.79
C ASN A 369 -26.14 2.80 8.24
N ALA A 370 -25.39 1.81 7.75
CA ALA A 370 -25.63 0.43 8.12
C ALA A 370 -25.20 0.16 9.57
N PRO A 371 -25.94 -0.67 10.35
CA PRO A 371 -25.52 -1.09 11.68
C PRO A 371 -24.13 -1.74 11.66
N LYS A 372 -23.31 -1.54 12.70
CA LYS A 372 -21.92 -2.03 12.77
C LYS A 372 -21.82 -3.54 12.50
N GLU A 373 -22.81 -4.32 12.93
CA GLU A 373 -22.90 -5.77 12.73
C GLU A 373 -22.97 -6.14 11.24
N THR A 374 -23.59 -5.28 10.43
CA THR A 374 -23.77 -5.49 8.98
C THR A 374 -22.61 -4.94 8.14
N ARG A 375 -21.75 -4.09 8.72
CA ARG A 375 -20.57 -3.52 8.05
C ARG A 375 -19.49 -4.57 7.75
N HIS A 376 -19.51 -5.71 8.43
CA HIS A 376 -18.66 -6.87 8.14
C HIS A 376 -19.22 -7.80 7.04
N SER A 377 -20.25 -7.35 6.32
CA SER A 377 -20.84 -8.08 5.20
C SER A 377 -19.78 -8.56 4.18
N PRO A 378 -19.91 -9.78 3.62
CA PRO A 378 -18.97 -10.34 2.66
C PRO A 378 -18.68 -9.43 1.47
N VAL A 379 -19.64 -8.62 0.99
CA VAL A 379 -19.41 -7.75 -0.17
C VAL A 379 -18.35 -6.68 0.07
N TRP A 380 -18.23 -6.14 1.29
CA TRP A 380 -17.22 -5.14 1.59
C TRP A 380 -15.83 -5.77 1.65
N LYS A 381 -15.74 -7.02 2.13
CA LYS A 381 -14.51 -7.82 2.06
C LYS A 381 -14.15 -8.18 0.62
N LEU A 382 -15.16 -8.43 -0.24
CA LEU A 382 -14.94 -8.64 -1.66
C LEU A 382 -14.35 -7.39 -2.31
N LEU A 383 -14.93 -6.21 -2.07
CA LEU A 383 -14.40 -4.93 -2.56
C LEU A 383 -12.95 -4.73 -2.12
N THR A 384 -12.64 -4.96 -0.85
CA THR A 384 -11.26 -4.91 -0.35
C THR A 384 -10.34 -5.88 -1.11
N PHE A 385 -10.75 -7.13 -1.28
CA PHE A 385 -9.96 -8.15 -2.00
C PHE A 385 -9.72 -7.79 -3.48
N LEU A 386 -10.70 -7.16 -4.14
CA LEU A 386 -10.58 -6.71 -5.52
C LEU A 386 -9.54 -5.59 -5.68
N LYS A 387 -9.37 -4.74 -4.67
CA LYS A 387 -8.32 -3.70 -4.64
C LYS A 387 -6.92 -4.26 -4.39
N SER A 388 -6.82 -5.34 -3.63
CA SER A 388 -5.56 -6.04 -3.36
C SER A 388 -5.11 -6.76 -4.63
N GLY A 389 -4.44 -6.03 -5.53
CA GLY A 389 -4.07 -6.49 -6.88
C GLY A 389 -3.50 -7.91 -6.91
N ASP A 390 -2.40 -8.12 -6.19
CA ASP A 390 -1.63 -9.37 -6.20
C ASP A 390 -2.14 -10.43 -5.22
N ALA A 391 -3.23 -10.16 -4.50
CA ALA A 391 -3.79 -11.16 -3.59
C ALA A 391 -4.39 -12.33 -4.37
N GLU A 392 -3.71 -13.48 -4.33
CA GLU A 392 -4.13 -14.73 -4.99
C GLU A 392 -5.19 -15.50 -4.19
N CYS A 393 -5.25 -15.30 -2.88
CA CYS A 393 -6.16 -16.01 -1.98
C CYS A 393 -7.25 -15.06 -1.44
N PRO A 394 -8.54 -15.35 -1.67
CA PRO A 394 -9.64 -14.60 -1.08
C PRO A 394 -9.77 -14.90 0.42
N PRO A 395 -10.16 -13.93 1.26
CA PRO A 395 -10.58 -14.19 2.64
C PRO A 395 -11.66 -15.27 2.74
N THR A 396 -11.63 -16.09 3.80
CA THR A 396 -12.53 -17.22 4.02
C THR A 396 -14.00 -16.88 3.82
N GLU A 397 -14.43 -15.70 4.26
CA GLU A 397 -15.81 -15.26 4.20
C GLU A 397 -16.29 -15.06 2.75
N ILE A 398 -15.43 -14.56 1.88
CA ILE A 398 -15.76 -14.42 0.45
C ILE A 398 -15.45 -15.70 -0.33
N PHE A 399 -14.54 -16.53 0.17
CA PHE A 399 -14.14 -17.78 -0.46
C PHE A 399 -15.35 -18.69 -0.73
N VAL A 400 -16.24 -18.81 0.26
CA VAL A 400 -17.50 -19.56 0.14
C VAL A 400 -18.59 -18.68 -0.48
N SER A 401 -18.81 -17.47 0.07
CA SER A 401 -19.96 -16.62 -0.25
C SER A 401 -20.04 -16.20 -1.72
N PHE A 402 -18.89 -16.08 -2.39
CA PHE A 402 -18.78 -15.67 -3.79
C PHE A 402 -18.20 -16.78 -4.68
N GLY A 403 -18.22 -18.04 -4.21
CA GLY A 403 -17.96 -19.20 -5.07
C GLY A 403 -16.49 -19.45 -5.44
N PHE A 404 -15.53 -18.72 -4.86
CA PHE A 404 -14.11 -18.96 -5.11
C PHE A 404 -13.64 -20.36 -4.69
N VAL A 405 -14.32 -20.98 -3.73
CA VAL A 405 -14.11 -22.38 -3.29
C VAL A 405 -14.24 -23.41 -4.42
N ARG A 406 -14.94 -23.07 -5.50
CA ARG A 406 -15.17 -23.93 -6.67
C ARG A 406 -14.18 -23.70 -7.81
N CYS A 407 -13.29 -22.71 -7.69
CA CYS A 407 -12.29 -22.44 -8.71
C CYS A 407 -11.29 -23.60 -8.75
N ALA A 408 -11.24 -24.31 -9.88
CA ALA A 408 -10.35 -25.45 -10.06
C ALA A 408 -8.86 -25.05 -10.06
N ASP A 409 -8.54 -23.86 -10.57
CA ASP A 409 -7.17 -23.35 -10.64
C ASP A 409 -7.12 -21.82 -10.44
N LEU A 410 -5.89 -21.28 -10.39
CA LEU A 410 -5.64 -19.85 -10.26
C LEU A 410 -6.19 -19.03 -11.43
N ARG A 411 -6.28 -19.61 -12.65
CA ARG A 411 -6.78 -18.90 -13.84
C ARG A 411 -8.28 -18.67 -13.74
N VAL A 412 -9.04 -19.69 -13.34
CA VAL A 412 -10.48 -19.58 -13.08
C VAL A 412 -10.75 -18.60 -11.95
N ARG A 413 -9.93 -18.62 -10.90
CA ARG A 413 -10.01 -17.66 -9.79
C ARG A 413 -9.79 -16.23 -10.23
N SER A 414 -8.75 -15.98 -11.03
CA SER A 414 -8.45 -14.66 -11.58
C SER A 414 -9.57 -14.16 -12.51
N ARG A 415 -10.15 -15.05 -13.34
CA ARG A 415 -11.31 -14.70 -14.18
C ARG A 415 -12.55 -14.37 -13.33
N LEU A 416 -12.79 -15.10 -12.23
CA LEU A 416 -13.88 -14.79 -11.29
C LEU A 416 -13.65 -13.47 -10.55
N LYS A 417 -12.40 -13.18 -10.15
CA LYS A 417 -11.99 -11.89 -9.57
C LYS A 417 -12.27 -10.75 -10.54
N GLN A 418 -11.88 -10.91 -11.81
CA GLN A 418 -12.16 -9.94 -12.88
C GLN A 418 -13.66 -9.77 -13.14
N LEU A 419 -14.44 -10.86 -13.16
CA LEU A 419 -15.89 -10.80 -13.32
C LEU A 419 -16.54 -9.94 -12.22
N TYR A 420 -16.19 -10.17 -10.95
CA TYR A 420 -16.72 -9.35 -9.86
C TYR A 420 -16.25 -7.90 -9.92
N ALA A 421 -15.02 -7.64 -10.36
CA ALA A 421 -14.55 -6.27 -10.60
C ALA A 421 -15.37 -5.58 -11.70
N SER A 422 -15.67 -6.27 -12.80
CA SER A 422 -16.51 -5.74 -13.88
C SER A 422 -17.96 -5.50 -13.43
N ILE A 423 -18.54 -6.41 -12.64
CA ILE A 423 -19.89 -6.24 -12.09
C ILE A 423 -19.93 -5.01 -11.17
N LEU A 424 -19.00 -4.90 -10.21
CA LEU A 424 -18.98 -3.79 -9.25
C LEU A 424 -18.55 -2.44 -9.85
N ALA A 425 -18.02 -2.43 -11.08
CA ALA A 425 -17.84 -1.20 -11.83
C ALA A 425 -19.18 -0.58 -12.28
N LEU A 426 -20.22 -1.39 -12.45
CA LEU A 426 -21.53 -0.98 -12.97
C LEU A 426 -22.62 -1.05 -11.88
N ALA A 427 -22.71 -2.19 -11.22
CA ALA A 427 -23.73 -2.55 -10.25
C ALA A 427 -23.48 -1.92 -8.87
N ASP A 428 -24.53 -1.90 -8.04
CA ASP A 428 -24.44 -1.49 -6.64
C ASP A 428 -23.95 -2.66 -5.74
N ALA A 429 -23.02 -2.38 -4.83
CA ALA A 429 -22.45 -3.38 -3.92
C ALA A 429 -23.50 -3.99 -2.99
N VAL A 430 -24.48 -3.21 -2.52
CA VAL A 430 -25.55 -3.73 -1.66
C VAL A 430 -26.50 -4.62 -2.44
N ALA A 431 -26.80 -4.26 -3.69
CA ALA A 431 -27.59 -5.13 -4.57
C ALA A 431 -26.88 -6.46 -4.87
N LEU A 432 -25.55 -6.44 -5.05
CA LEU A 432 -24.76 -7.68 -5.18
C LEU A 432 -24.80 -8.52 -3.89
N GLN A 433 -24.73 -7.88 -2.72
CA GLN A 433 -24.87 -8.57 -1.42
C GLN A 433 -26.26 -9.21 -1.26
N GLU A 434 -27.32 -8.53 -1.69
CA GLU A 434 -28.68 -9.08 -1.65
C GLU A 434 -28.82 -10.27 -2.61
N ALA A 435 -28.28 -10.16 -3.83
CA ALA A 435 -28.22 -11.27 -4.76
C ALA A 435 -27.43 -12.47 -4.19
N GLN A 436 -26.33 -12.20 -3.49
CA GLN A 436 -25.57 -13.20 -2.75
C GLN A 436 -26.40 -13.86 -1.64
N ALA A 437 -27.06 -13.06 -0.81
CA ALA A 437 -27.86 -13.55 0.30
C ALA A 437 -29.06 -14.40 -0.15
N THR A 438 -29.69 -14.01 -1.26
CA THR A 438 -30.88 -14.68 -1.84
C THR A 438 -30.54 -15.82 -2.83
N GLY A 439 -29.25 -16.09 -3.06
CA GLY A 439 -28.82 -17.14 -4.00
C GLY A 439 -29.09 -16.80 -5.48
N ARG A 440 -29.23 -15.52 -5.82
CA ARG A 440 -29.50 -15.02 -7.18
C ARG A 440 -28.27 -14.42 -7.87
N LEU A 441 -27.06 -14.81 -7.44
CA LEU A 441 -25.80 -14.27 -7.98
C LEU A 441 -25.68 -14.36 -9.50
N LEU A 442 -26.04 -15.51 -10.10
CA LEU A 442 -25.97 -15.67 -11.56
C LEU A 442 -26.91 -14.69 -12.26
N GLN A 443 -28.20 -14.71 -11.90
CA GLN A 443 -29.22 -13.84 -12.49
C GLN A 443 -28.89 -12.36 -12.35
N PHE A 444 -28.23 -11.99 -11.25
CA PHE A 444 -27.76 -10.63 -11.04
C PHE A 444 -26.58 -10.30 -11.96
N ALA A 445 -25.58 -11.17 -12.02
CA ALA A 445 -24.39 -10.96 -12.85
C ALA A 445 -24.72 -10.86 -14.35
N GLU A 446 -25.68 -11.65 -14.84
CA GLU A 446 -26.13 -11.67 -16.24
C GLU A 446 -26.74 -10.33 -16.69
N GLN A 447 -27.15 -9.46 -15.77
CA GLN A 447 -27.68 -8.13 -16.09
C GLN A 447 -26.58 -7.13 -16.50
N TYR A 448 -25.33 -7.41 -16.16
CA TYR A 448 -24.22 -6.45 -16.31
C TYR A 448 -23.10 -6.93 -17.24
N VAL A 449 -22.84 -8.24 -17.28
CA VAL A 449 -21.69 -8.80 -18.00
C VAL A 449 -22.06 -10.13 -18.63
N GLU A 450 -21.54 -10.42 -19.82
CA GLU A 450 -21.61 -11.77 -20.41
C GLU A 450 -20.75 -12.75 -19.60
N ILE A 451 -21.36 -13.86 -19.18
CA ILE A 451 -20.72 -14.83 -18.29
C ILE A 451 -20.39 -16.08 -19.09
N SER A 452 -19.14 -16.50 -19.02
CA SER A 452 -18.71 -17.75 -19.64
C SER A 452 -19.33 -18.97 -18.94
N PRO A 453 -19.59 -20.09 -19.65
CA PRO A 453 -20.30 -21.24 -19.10
C PRO A 453 -19.68 -21.82 -17.83
N ASP A 454 -18.35 -21.84 -17.75
CA ASP A 454 -17.58 -22.30 -16.59
C ASP A 454 -17.79 -21.45 -15.33
N LEU A 455 -17.84 -20.12 -15.48
CA LEU A 455 -18.13 -19.20 -14.37
C LEU A 455 -19.61 -19.23 -13.99
N ALA A 456 -20.51 -19.42 -14.97
CA ALA A 456 -21.93 -19.54 -14.71
C ALA A 456 -22.25 -20.75 -13.80
N GLU A 457 -21.60 -21.89 -14.03
CA GLU A 457 -21.75 -23.07 -13.16
C GLU A 457 -21.29 -22.80 -11.71
N ILE A 458 -20.20 -22.04 -11.52
CA ILE A 458 -19.73 -21.62 -10.19
C ILE A 458 -20.78 -20.75 -9.48
N LEU A 459 -21.38 -19.79 -10.19
CA LEU A 459 -22.38 -18.89 -9.62
C LEU A 459 -23.73 -19.58 -9.33
N LYS A 460 -24.14 -20.58 -10.12
CA LYS A 460 -25.34 -21.39 -9.86
C LYS A 460 -25.23 -22.19 -8.57
N TRP A 461 -24.04 -22.68 -8.25
CA TRP A 461 -23.88 -23.57 -7.10
C TRP A 461 -24.13 -22.86 -5.75
N ASN A 462 -23.89 -21.55 -5.68
CA ASN A 462 -24.22 -20.73 -4.51
C ASN A 462 -25.71 -20.80 -4.14
N HIS A 463 -26.60 -20.93 -5.14
CA HIS A 463 -28.03 -21.15 -4.94
C HIS A 463 -28.34 -22.53 -4.32
N TRP A 464 -27.65 -23.58 -4.78
CA TRP A 464 -27.89 -24.96 -4.31
C TRP A 464 -27.41 -25.16 -2.87
N LEU A 465 -26.21 -24.68 -2.53
CA LEU A 465 -25.63 -24.82 -1.20
C LEU A 465 -26.51 -24.19 -0.11
N ARG A 466 -27.07 -22.99 -0.39
CA ARG A 466 -27.98 -22.32 0.55
C ARG A 466 -29.34 -23.00 0.64
N ARG A 467 -29.89 -23.53 -0.46
CA ARG A 467 -31.13 -24.31 -0.43
C ARG A 467 -30.95 -25.59 0.39
N SER A 468 -29.80 -26.25 0.26
CA SER A 468 -29.46 -27.45 1.05
C SER A 468 -29.25 -27.12 2.54
N LEU A 469 -28.56 -26.02 2.89
CA LEU A 469 -28.40 -25.58 4.28
C LEU A 469 -29.72 -25.11 4.92
N ALA A 470 -30.57 -24.39 4.18
CA ALA A 470 -31.90 -23.99 4.66
C ALA A 470 -32.81 -25.21 4.90
N ASN A 471 -32.76 -26.22 4.03
CA ASN A 471 -33.50 -27.47 4.22
C ASN A 471 -32.99 -28.30 5.41
N LEU A 472 -31.69 -28.25 5.72
CA LEU A 472 -31.12 -28.91 6.90
C LEU A 472 -31.55 -28.23 8.21
N TYR A 473 -31.67 -26.90 8.23
CA TYR A 473 -32.19 -26.16 9.38
C TYR A 473 -33.69 -26.41 9.62
N VAL A 474 -34.51 -26.42 8.55
CA VAL A 474 -35.95 -26.73 8.65
C VAL A 474 -36.20 -28.20 9.05
N SER A 475 -35.26 -29.10 8.75
CA SER A 475 -35.32 -30.50 9.21
C SER A 475 -34.89 -30.70 10.66
N SER A 476 -34.17 -29.75 11.26
CA SER A 476 -33.79 -29.76 12.68
C SER A 476 -34.99 -29.41 13.57
N ASP A 477 -35.78 -28.39 13.19
CA ASP A 477 -36.96 -27.94 13.94
C ASP A 477 -38.17 -28.89 13.84
N ARG A 478 -38.14 -29.89 12.95
CA ARG A 478 -39.18 -30.92 12.84
C ARG A 478 -38.88 -32.22 13.60
N LYS A 479 -37.72 -32.34 14.24
CA LYS A 479 -37.37 -33.51 15.05
C LYS A 479 -37.68 -33.34 16.54
N ASP A 480 -38.08 -32.14 16.97
CA ASP A 480 -38.48 -31.83 18.36
C ASP A 480 -39.96 -31.41 18.49
N LEU A 481 -40.85 -32.01 17.68
CA LEU A 481 -42.31 -31.92 17.86
C LEU A 481 -42.96 -33.30 18.01
#